data_AF-A0A8C0A7V8-F1
#
_entry.id   AF-A0A8C0A7V8-F1
#
_cell.length_a   1.000
_cell.length_b   1.000
_cell.length_c   1.000
_cell.angle_alpha   90.00
_cell.angle_beta   90.00
_cell.angle_gamma   90.00
#
_symmetry.space_group_name_H-M   'P 1'
#
loop_
_entity.id
_entity.type
_entity.pdbx_description
1 polymer ?
#
loop_
_entity_poly.entity_id
_entity_poly.type
_entity_poly.pdbx_seq_one_letter_code
_entity_poly.pdbx_strand_id
1 'polypeptide(L)'
;MEARSSRELQARNYLEKHRIMDLLTYLTSALLFFRPERPREYLISILERLRIARLSGVALPFFMDNSNIASMFEMLDSSNKGSISFVQYKEALKTLGLCTADEVLKDDGHGVTFEKFRNEVNKRTQEIWSAF
;
A
#
# COMPACT_ATOMS: atom_id res chain seq x y z
N MET A 1 -7.68 25.24 -35.36
CA MET A 1 -8.30 24.53 -34.21
C MET A 1 -7.47 23.32 -33.75
N GLU A 2 -6.74 22.65 -34.65
CA GLU A 2 -5.91 21.45 -34.35
C GLU A 2 -4.79 21.65 -33.30
N ALA A 3 -4.13 22.81 -33.27
CA ALA A 3 -3.04 23.06 -32.32
C ALA A 3 -3.47 23.17 -30.83
N ARG A 4 -4.75 23.47 -30.55
CA ARG A 4 -5.30 23.42 -29.17
C ARG A 4 -5.56 21.99 -28.75
N SER A 5 -6.19 21.19 -29.62
CA SER A 5 -6.41 19.76 -29.41
C SER A 5 -5.09 19.00 -29.17
N SER A 6 -4.02 19.37 -29.88
CA SER A 6 -2.70 18.77 -29.67
C SER A 6 -2.11 19.07 -28.29
N ARG A 7 -2.29 20.28 -27.74
CA ARG A 7 -1.76 20.64 -26.41
C ARG A 7 -2.59 20.03 -25.27
N GLU A 8 -3.91 20.02 -25.43
CA GLU A 8 -4.81 19.35 -24.48
C GLU A 8 -4.54 17.85 -24.42
N LEU A 9 -4.31 17.20 -25.56
CA LEU A 9 -3.95 15.78 -25.61
C LEU A 9 -2.59 15.52 -24.94
N GLN A 10 -1.58 16.36 -25.19
CA GLN A 10 -0.28 16.24 -24.51
C GLN A 10 -0.40 16.39 -22.99
N ALA A 11 -1.19 17.36 -22.53
CA ALA A 11 -1.44 17.56 -21.10
C ALA A 11 -2.15 16.34 -20.49
N ARG A 12 -3.19 15.82 -21.15
CA ARG A 12 -3.91 14.62 -20.68
C ARG A 12 -2.99 13.41 -20.60
N ASN A 13 -2.20 13.16 -21.64
CA ASN A 13 -1.24 12.07 -21.67
C ASN A 13 -0.19 12.21 -20.55
N TYR A 14 0.26 13.43 -20.25
CA TYR A 14 1.19 13.68 -19.15
C TYR A 14 0.56 13.36 -17.79
N LEU A 15 -0.68 13.82 -17.56
CA LEU A 15 -1.43 13.55 -16.32
C LEU A 15 -1.67 12.04 -16.12
N GLU A 16 -2.05 11.33 -17.17
CA GLU A 16 -2.27 9.87 -17.16
C GLU A 16 -0.97 9.11 -16.92
N LYS A 17 0.07 9.39 -17.73
CA LYS A 17 1.38 8.74 -17.62
C LYS A 17 2.00 8.87 -16.23
N HIS A 18 1.83 10.03 -15.60
CA HIS A 18 2.39 10.31 -14.28
C HIS A 18 1.39 10.12 -13.13
N ARG A 19 0.20 9.57 -13.42
CA ARG A 19 -0.87 9.30 -12.45
C ARG A 19 -1.17 10.48 -11.51
N ILE A 20 -1.12 11.69 -12.04
CA ILE A 20 -1.23 12.93 -11.24
C ILE A 20 -2.61 13.04 -10.60
N MET A 21 -3.66 12.59 -11.30
CA MET A 21 -5.02 12.58 -10.76
C MET A 21 -5.18 11.63 -9.58
N ASP A 22 -4.51 10.47 -9.61
CA ASP A 22 -4.54 9.50 -8.52
C ASP A 22 -3.83 10.06 -7.29
N LEU A 23 -2.69 10.74 -7.50
CA LEU A 23 -1.98 11.44 -6.43
C LEU A 23 -2.85 12.52 -5.80
N LEU A 24 -3.51 13.37 -6.61
CA LEU A 24 -4.40 14.41 -6.11
C LEU A 24 -5.59 13.82 -5.34
N THR A 25 -6.18 12.74 -5.83
CA THR A 25 -7.28 12.02 -5.17
C THR A 25 -6.84 11.48 -3.81
N TYR A 26 -5.64 10.90 -3.73
CA TYR A 26 -5.08 10.42 -2.46
C TYR A 26 -4.84 11.56 -1.47
N LEU A 27 -4.17 12.64 -1.91
CA LEU A 27 -3.85 13.79 -1.05
C LEU A 27 -5.11 14.46 -0.50
N THR A 28 -6.14 14.62 -1.33
CA THR A 28 -7.43 15.20 -0.92
C THR A 28 -8.19 14.28 0.02
N SER A 29 -8.20 12.96 -0.24
CA SER A 29 -8.79 11.97 0.67
C SER A 29 -8.11 11.96 2.04
N ALA A 30 -6.77 12.04 2.07
CA ALA A 30 -5.99 12.10 3.30
C ALA A 30 -6.34 13.35 4.14
N LEU A 31 -6.51 14.51 3.50
CA LEU A 31 -6.95 15.71 4.21
C LEU A 31 -8.34 15.58 4.82
N LEU A 32 -9.30 14.99 4.08
CA LEU A 32 -10.68 14.80 4.56
C LEU A 32 -10.76 13.83 5.74
N PHE A 33 -9.93 12.79 5.72
CA PHE A 33 -9.87 11.77 6.77
C PHE A 33 -9.12 12.25 8.01
N PHE A 34 -7.86 12.66 7.87
CA PHE A 34 -6.99 12.97 9.02
C PHE A 34 -7.22 14.37 9.61
N ARG A 35 -7.76 15.31 8.83
CA ARG A 35 -8.05 16.69 9.25
C ARG A 35 -6.94 17.32 10.09
N PRO A 36 -5.69 17.35 9.61
CA PRO A 36 -4.56 17.86 10.37
C PRO A 36 -4.70 19.36 10.66
N GLU A 37 -4.22 19.81 11.82
CA GLU A 37 -4.17 21.23 12.19
C GLU A 37 -3.35 22.08 11.20
N ARG A 38 -2.37 21.44 10.54
CA ARG A 38 -1.42 22.06 9.61
C ARG A 38 -1.45 21.34 8.24
N PRO A 39 -2.49 21.59 7.40
CA PRO A 39 -2.72 20.83 6.17
C PRO A 39 -1.58 20.89 5.16
N ARG A 40 -0.96 22.07 5.01
CA ARG A 40 0.13 22.26 4.05
C ARG A 40 1.35 21.44 4.44
N GLU A 41 1.79 21.53 5.69
CA GLU A 41 2.93 20.76 6.21
C GLU A 41 2.66 19.26 6.13
N TYR A 42 1.43 18.84 6.45
CA TYR A 42 1.03 17.45 6.34
C TYR A 42 1.13 16.92 4.90
N LEU A 43 0.60 17.64 3.92
CA LEU A 43 0.70 17.29 2.50
C LEU A 43 2.16 17.23 2.01
N ILE A 44 3.00 18.19 2.43
CA ILE A 44 4.43 18.18 2.12
C ILE A 44 5.07 16.91 2.67
N SER A 45 4.77 16.54 3.92
CA SER A 45 5.32 15.32 4.51
C SER A 45 4.91 14.05 3.76
N ILE A 46 3.69 13.98 3.24
CA ILE A 46 3.23 12.87 2.40
C ILE A 46 4.04 12.82 1.10
N LEU A 47 4.19 13.96 0.42
CA LEU A 47 4.92 14.06 -0.85
C LEU A 47 6.41 13.74 -0.68
N GLU A 48 7.03 14.20 0.40
CA GLU A 48 8.44 13.89 0.74
C GLU A 48 8.64 12.39 0.96
N ARG A 49 7.74 11.76 1.73
CA ARG A 49 7.76 10.31 1.91
C ARG A 49 7.58 9.58 0.56
N LEU A 50 6.60 9.99 -0.26
CA LEU A 50 6.34 9.40 -1.59
C LEU A 50 7.56 9.51 -2.50
N ARG A 51 8.23 10.66 -2.47
CA ARG A 51 9.48 10.88 -3.20
C ARG A 51 10.59 9.96 -2.71
N ILE A 52 10.78 9.82 -1.39
CA ILE A 52 11.81 8.95 -0.83
C ILE A 52 11.56 7.50 -1.25
N ALA A 53 10.32 7.00 -1.11
CA ALA A 53 9.96 5.63 -1.53
C ALA A 53 10.25 5.38 -3.01
N ARG A 54 9.91 6.35 -3.88
CA ARG A 54 10.20 6.27 -5.31
C ARG A 54 11.70 6.21 -5.60
N LEU A 55 12.53 6.90 -4.82
CA LEU A 55 13.97 6.95 -5.01
C LEU A 55 14.69 5.73 -4.41
N SER A 56 14.20 5.20 -3.30
CA SER A 56 14.80 4.08 -2.59
C SER A 56 14.35 2.71 -3.12
N GLY A 57 13.27 2.67 -3.93
CA GLY A 57 12.64 1.41 -4.33
C GLY A 57 12.00 0.67 -3.16
N VAL A 58 11.85 1.35 -2.01
CA VAL A 58 11.17 0.82 -0.83
C VAL A 58 9.75 1.36 -0.85
N ALA A 59 8.79 0.51 -1.16
CA ALA A 59 7.38 0.73 -0.99
C ALA A 59 7.08 1.33 0.38
N LEU A 60 6.38 2.43 0.27
CA LEU A 60 5.86 3.18 1.38
C LEU A 60 4.72 2.39 2.01
N PRO A 61 4.76 2.12 3.32
CA PRO A 61 3.55 1.83 4.02
C PRO A 61 2.94 3.16 4.47
N PHE A 62 1.82 3.54 3.86
CA PHE A 62 0.86 4.41 4.55
C PHE A 62 -0.33 3.63 5.11
N PHE A 63 -0.52 2.38 4.66
CA PHE A 63 -1.55 1.47 5.18
C PHE A 63 -1.01 0.29 6.00
N MET A 64 0.23 -0.15 5.74
CA MET A 64 0.78 -1.39 6.33
C MET A 64 2.17 -1.14 6.91
N ASP A 65 2.28 -0.22 7.87
CA ASP A 65 3.55 -0.05 8.57
C ASP A 65 3.77 -1.21 9.56
N ASN A 66 4.98 -1.33 10.12
CA ASN A 66 5.28 -2.41 11.07
C ASN A 66 4.32 -2.44 12.26
N SER A 67 3.76 -1.30 12.67
CA SER A 67 2.79 -1.25 13.77
C SER A 67 1.43 -1.81 13.33
N ASN A 68 0.95 -1.47 12.13
CA ASN A 68 -0.30 -1.98 11.59
C ASN A 68 -0.22 -3.49 11.35
N ILE A 69 0.91 -3.97 10.80
CA ILE A 69 1.17 -5.40 10.59
C ILE A 69 1.19 -6.14 11.93
N ALA A 70 1.84 -5.57 12.95
CA ALA A 70 1.88 -6.13 14.30
C ALA A 70 0.48 -6.23 14.92
N SER A 71 -0.30 -5.13 14.91
CA SER A 71 -1.66 -5.12 15.45
C SER A 71 -2.58 -6.11 14.74
N MET A 72 -2.46 -6.25 13.42
CA MET A 72 -3.23 -7.26 12.69
C MET A 72 -2.84 -8.68 13.08
N PHE A 73 -1.54 -8.95 13.24
CA PHE A 73 -1.08 -10.27 13.65
C PHE A 73 -1.58 -10.62 15.06
N GLU A 74 -1.49 -9.67 16.00
CA GLU A 74 -2.02 -9.83 17.36
C GLU A 74 -3.53 -10.11 17.36
N MET A 75 -4.30 -9.45 16.49
CA MET A 75 -5.74 -9.69 16.36
C MET A 75 -6.06 -11.10 15.82
N LEU A 76 -5.21 -11.63 14.95
CA LEU A 76 -5.35 -12.98 14.39
C LEU A 76 -4.84 -14.06 15.34
N ASP A 77 -3.79 -13.79 16.11
CA ASP A 77 -3.25 -14.64 17.17
C ASP A 77 -3.88 -14.31 18.53
N SER A 78 -5.21 -14.37 18.60
CA SER A 78 -5.96 -14.09 19.83
C SER A 78 -5.62 -15.02 21.01
N SER A 79 -4.97 -16.16 20.73
CA SER A 79 -4.49 -17.10 21.75
C SER A 79 -3.06 -16.84 22.21
N ASN A 80 -2.38 -15.82 21.67
CA ASN A 80 -1.00 -15.44 21.95
C ASN A 80 -0.01 -16.62 21.83
N LYS A 81 -0.17 -17.44 20.78
CA LYS A 81 0.64 -18.64 20.51
C LYS A 81 1.95 -18.30 19.78
N GLY A 82 2.12 -17.07 19.31
CA GLY A 82 3.20 -16.64 18.45
C GLY A 82 3.06 -17.10 16.99
N SER A 83 1.90 -17.66 16.61
CA SER A 83 1.64 -18.17 15.26
C SER A 83 0.15 -18.16 14.92
N ILE A 84 -0.16 -17.91 13.65
CA ILE A 84 -1.51 -17.98 13.09
C ILE A 84 -1.66 -19.18 12.16
N SER A 85 -2.89 -19.68 12.02
CA SER A 85 -3.16 -20.77 11.06
C SER A 85 -2.99 -20.30 9.62
N PHE A 86 -2.72 -21.24 8.72
CA PHE A 86 -2.61 -20.95 7.28
C PHE A 86 -3.89 -20.32 6.70
N VAL A 87 -5.06 -20.72 7.20
CA VAL A 87 -6.35 -20.15 6.80
C VAL A 87 -6.44 -18.67 7.19
N GLN A 88 -6.08 -18.32 8.42
CA GLN A 88 -6.05 -16.92 8.89
C GLN A 88 -5.05 -16.08 8.10
N TYR A 89 -3.87 -16.64 7.83
CA TYR A 89 -2.85 -16.02 7.00
C TYR A 89 -3.38 -15.69 5.59
N LYS A 90 -4.03 -16.65 4.92
CA LYS A 90 -4.58 -16.47 3.57
C LYS A 90 -5.69 -15.40 3.55
N GLU A 91 -6.60 -15.43 4.51
CA GLU A 91 -7.68 -14.44 4.60
C GLU A 91 -7.17 -13.04 4.94
N ALA A 92 -6.12 -12.93 5.76
CA ALA A 92 -5.46 -11.66 6.03
C ALA A 92 -4.90 -11.05 4.73
N LEU A 93 -4.16 -11.82 3.94
CA LEU A 93 -3.63 -11.35 2.66
C LEU A 93 -4.72 -10.92 1.67
N LYS A 94 -5.84 -11.65 1.61
CA LYS A 94 -6.99 -11.27 0.78
C LYS A 94 -7.64 -9.97 1.25
N THR A 95 -7.87 -9.84 2.56
CA THR A 95 -8.45 -8.63 3.17
C THR A 95 -7.61 -7.39 2.88
N LEU A 96 -6.30 -7.57 2.81
CA LEU A 96 -5.32 -6.53 2.49
C LEU A 96 -5.18 -6.24 0.99
N GLY A 97 -5.88 -6.97 0.12
CA GLY A 97 -5.73 -6.87 -1.32
C GLY A 97 -4.36 -7.33 -1.83
N LEU A 98 -3.63 -8.13 -1.03
CA LEU A 98 -2.30 -8.64 -1.32
C LEU A 98 -2.32 -10.04 -1.93
N CYS A 99 -3.50 -10.60 -2.20
CA CYS A 99 -3.66 -11.95 -2.76
C CYS A 99 -4.53 -11.84 -4.02
N THR A 100 -4.07 -12.42 -5.13
CA THR A 100 -4.87 -12.47 -6.36
C THR A 100 -5.89 -13.61 -6.31
N ALA A 101 -7.01 -13.47 -7.03
CA ALA A 101 -8.13 -14.43 -6.95
C ALA A 101 -7.72 -15.88 -7.28
N ASP A 102 -6.73 -16.05 -8.16
CA ASP A 102 -6.26 -17.35 -8.65
C ASP A 102 -4.99 -17.86 -7.94
N GLU A 103 -4.53 -17.17 -6.90
CA GLU A 103 -3.27 -17.50 -6.24
C GLU A 103 -3.38 -18.71 -5.31
N VAL A 104 -2.58 -19.74 -5.61
CA VAL A 104 -2.43 -20.93 -4.77
C VAL A 104 -1.24 -20.73 -3.83
N LEU A 105 -1.52 -20.23 -2.63
CA LEU A 105 -0.57 -20.24 -1.53
C LEU A 105 -0.32 -21.69 -1.09
N LYS A 106 0.96 -22.04 -0.84
CA LYS A 106 1.35 -23.36 -0.35
C LYS A 106 1.34 -23.37 1.18
N ASP A 107 0.65 -24.35 1.74
CA ASP A 107 0.69 -24.64 3.17
C ASP A 107 1.85 -25.60 3.46
N ASP A 108 2.73 -25.21 4.39
CA ASP A 108 3.83 -26.06 4.87
C ASP A 108 3.46 -26.87 6.12
N GLY A 109 2.19 -26.81 6.56
CA GLY A 109 1.67 -27.53 7.72
C GLY A 109 2.09 -26.92 9.06
N HIS A 110 2.83 -25.81 9.02
CA HIS A 110 3.30 -25.09 10.20
C HIS A 110 2.51 -23.78 10.38
N GLY A 111 2.35 -23.38 11.65
CA GLY A 111 1.80 -22.07 11.96
C GLY A 111 2.65 -20.94 11.38
N VAL A 112 2.01 -19.90 10.84
CA VAL A 112 2.69 -18.74 10.28
C VAL A 112 3.10 -17.80 11.41
N THR A 113 4.40 -17.56 11.56
CA THR A 113 4.94 -16.64 12.56
C THR A 113 4.78 -15.18 12.13
N PHE A 114 4.88 -14.26 13.09
CA PHE A 114 4.86 -12.81 12.81
C PHE A 114 5.91 -12.41 11.77
N GLU A 115 7.13 -12.95 11.89
CA GLU A 115 8.22 -12.68 10.95
C GLU A 115 7.89 -13.11 9.52
N LYS A 116 7.34 -14.33 9.35
CA LYS A 116 6.92 -14.84 8.05
C LYS A 116 5.79 -13.99 7.46
N PHE A 117 4.80 -13.64 8.28
CA PHE A 117 3.68 -12.78 7.87
C PHE A 117 4.15 -11.38 7.45
N ARG A 118 4.96 -10.72 8.28
CA ARG A 118 5.49 -9.39 8.02
C ARG A 118 6.32 -9.35 6.74
N ASN A 119 7.21 -10.31 6.55
CA ASN A 119 8.08 -10.36 5.38
C ASN A 119 7.25 -10.54 4.10
N GLU A 120 6.22 -11.39 4.13
CA GLU A 120 5.34 -11.58 2.98
C GLU A 120 4.51 -10.32 2.67
N VAL A 121 3.89 -9.70 3.68
CA VAL A 121 3.11 -8.47 3.51
C VAL A 121 3.96 -7.36 2.91
N ASN A 122 5.17 -7.17 3.44
CA ASN A 122 6.12 -6.20 2.92
C ASN A 122 6.48 -6.53 1.47
N LYS A 123 6.87 -7.77 1.17
CA LYS A 123 7.23 -8.20 -0.18
C LYS A 123 6.11 -7.94 -1.20
N ARG A 124 4.88 -8.36 -0.91
CA ARG A 124 3.73 -8.17 -1.82
C ARG A 124 3.36 -6.71 -2.01
N THR A 125 3.45 -5.94 -0.93
CA THR A 125 3.27 -4.49 -0.99
C THR A 125 4.32 -3.88 -1.94
N GLN A 126 5.60 -4.28 -1.82
CA GLN A 126 6.67 -3.85 -2.73
C GLN A 126 6.37 -4.16 -4.20
N GLU A 127 5.89 -5.37 -4.50
CA GLU A 127 5.57 -5.80 -5.86
C GLU A 127 4.44 -4.95 -6.47
N ILE A 128 3.36 -4.70 -5.73
CA ILE A 128 2.25 -3.84 -6.18
C ILE A 128 2.73 -2.42 -6.48
N TRP A 129 3.58 -1.87 -5.61
CA TRP A 129 4.10 -0.50 -5.80
C TRP A 129 5.15 -0.40 -6.90
N SER A 130 5.93 -1.45 -7.14
CA SER A 130 6.90 -1.49 -8.24
C SER A 130 6.23 -1.52 -9.62
N ALA A 131 4.94 -1.88 -9.68
CA ALA A 131 4.13 -1.82 -10.90
C ALA A 131 3.58 -0.41 -11.22
N PHE A 132 3.82 0.59 -10.35
CA PHE A 132 3.38 1.98 -10.49
C PHE A 132 4.55 2.94 -10.73
#